data_AF-A0A098SB65-F1
#
_entry.id   AF-A0A098SB65-F1
#
_cell.length_a   1.000
_cell.length_b   1.000
_cell.length_c   1.000
_cell.angle_alpha   90.00
_cell.angle_beta   90.00
_cell.angle_gamma   90.00
#
_symmetry.space_group_name_H-M   'P 1'
#
loop_
_entity.id
_entity.type
_entity.pdbx_description
1 polymer ?
#
loop_
_entity_poly.entity_id
_entity_poly.type
_entity_poly.pdbx_seq_one_letter_code
_entity_poly.pdbx_strand_id
1 'polypeptide(L)'
;MTAKAFYLQLALVTLIAAATAFGINTFPQFADVQPIAWISLGIFVLLSVVMYYAGRKAAFSDNKHDFTNVSLGVTIGKIFIAILFILGYNQLMQPDSRFFIIPFFLMYLIYTIFETYIMMKLGRLNTPTDQKE
;
A
#
# COMPACT_ATOMS: atom_id res chain seq x y z
N MET A 1 12.46 -6.77 11.65
CA MET A 1 12.23 -7.38 10.32
C MET A 1 13.38 -7.01 9.40
N THR A 2 13.92 -7.96 8.63
CA THR A 2 15.03 -7.69 7.69
C THR A 2 14.50 -7.21 6.33
N ALA A 3 15.32 -6.46 5.59
CA ALA A 3 14.95 -5.97 4.26
C ALA A 3 14.65 -7.11 3.28
N LYS A 4 15.40 -8.22 3.35
CA LYS A 4 15.14 -9.42 2.52
C LYS A 4 13.74 -9.99 2.76
N ALA A 5 13.35 -10.13 4.03
CA ALA A 5 12.01 -10.62 4.37
C ALA A 5 10.91 -9.65 3.89
N PHE A 6 11.16 -8.34 3.94
CA PHE A 6 10.24 -7.33 3.41
C PHE A 6 10.04 -7.47 1.90
N TYR A 7 11.13 -7.48 1.12
CA TYR A 7 11.02 -7.60 -0.32
C TYR A 7 10.42 -8.94 -0.77
N LEU A 8 10.67 -10.03 -0.03
CA LEU A 8 10.03 -11.31 -0.30
C LEU A 8 8.51 -11.25 -0.09
N GLN A 9 8.06 -10.70 1.05
CA GLN A 9 6.63 -10.56 1.33
C GLN A 9 5.95 -9.58 0.36
N LEU A 10 6.64 -8.46 0.04
CA LEU A 10 6.17 -7.51 -0.97
C LEU A 10 6.03 -8.20 -2.33
N ALA A 11 7.02 -8.98 -2.77
CA ALA A 11 6.94 -9.70 -4.04
C ALA A 11 5.75 -10.68 -4.07
N LEU A 12 5.53 -11.44 -2.99
CA LEU A 12 4.38 -12.35 -2.88
C LEU A 12 3.04 -11.61 -2.95
N VAL A 13 2.89 -10.51 -2.21
CA VAL A 13 1.68 -9.69 -2.24
C VAL A 13 1.49 -9.03 -3.61
N THR A 14 2.56 -8.55 -4.23
CA THR A 14 2.53 -7.99 -5.59
C THR A 14 2.11 -9.04 -6.62
N LEU A 15 2.55 -10.29 -6.49
CA LEU A 15 2.11 -11.39 -7.37
C LEU A 15 0.62 -11.68 -7.18
N ILE A 16 0.13 -11.72 -5.94
CA ILE A 16 -1.31 -11.90 -5.65
C ILE A 16 -2.13 -10.73 -6.20
N ALA A 17 -1.65 -9.49 -6.02
CA ALA A 17 -2.26 -8.29 -6.56
C ALA A 17 -2.27 -8.30 -8.10
N ALA A 18 -1.17 -8.67 -8.74
CA ALA A 18 -1.08 -8.79 -10.19
C ALA A 18 -2.03 -9.87 -10.74
N ALA A 19 -2.13 -11.02 -10.07
CA ALA A 19 -3.09 -12.06 -10.42
C ALA A 19 -4.54 -11.58 -10.27
N THR A 20 -4.82 -10.81 -9.21
CA THR A 20 -6.14 -10.20 -8.98
C THR A 20 -6.48 -9.18 -10.07
N ALA A 21 -5.52 -8.31 -10.43
CA ALA A 21 -5.65 -7.36 -11.53
C ALA A 21 -5.93 -8.09 -12.84
N PHE A 22 -5.15 -9.13 -13.14
CA PHE A 22 -5.32 -9.94 -14.35
C PHE A 22 -6.71 -10.59 -14.41
N GLY A 23 -7.18 -11.17 -13.30
CA GLY A 23 -8.52 -11.80 -13.22
C GLY A 23 -9.68 -10.81 -13.37
N ILE A 24 -9.55 -9.58 -12.86
CA ILE A 24 -10.59 -8.55 -13.07
C ILE A 24 -10.61 -8.09 -14.52
N ASN A 25 -9.43 -7.98 -15.14
CA ASN A 25 -9.26 -7.54 -16.51
C ASN A 25 -9.83 -8.52 -17.55
N THR A 26 -10.15 -9.77 -17.19
CA THR A 26 -10.82 -10.70 -18.11
C THR A 26 -12.32 -10.40 -18.27
N PHE A 27 -12.90 -9.59 -17.39
CA PHE A 27 -14.32 -9.23 -17.47
C PHE A 27 -14.53 -8.04 -18.42
N PRO A 28 -15.49 -8.10 -19.36
CA PRO A 28 -15.72 -7.04 -20.35
C PRO A 28 -16.02 -5.66 -19.74
N GLN A 29 -16.63 -5.65 -18.55
CA GLN A 29 -16.99 -4.44 -17.80
C GLN A 29 -15.77 -3.62 -17.33
N PHE A 30 -14.58 -4.22 -17.32
CA PHE A 30 -13.35 -3.60 -16.84
C PHE A 30 -12.33 -3.34 -17.95
N ALA A 31 -12.67 -3.59 -19.22
CA ALA A 31 -11.75 -3.44 -20.34
C ALA A 31 -11.19 -2.01 -20.46
N ASP A 32 -12.05 -1.01 -20.33
CA ASP A 32 -11.67 0.42 -20.46
C ASP A 32 -10.88 0.95 -19.26
N VAL A 33 -10.97 0.26 -18.12
CA VAL A 33 -10.34 0.65 -16.86
C VAL A 33 -9.14 -0.24 -16.51
N GLN A 34 -8.72 -1.13 -17.42
CA GLN A 34 -7.60 -2.03 -17.22
C GLN A 34 -6.30 -1.35 -16.76
N PRO A 35 -5.89 -0.19 -17.33
CA PRO A 35 -4.65 0.48 -16.92
C PRO A 35 -4.65 0.90 -15.45
N ILE A 36 -5.82 1.14 -14.85
CA ILE A 36 -5.95 1.63 -13.47
C ILE A 36 -5.47 0.58 -12.47
N ALA A 37 -5.76 -0.69 -12.70
CA ALA A 37 -5.31 -1.77 -11.83
C ALA A 37 -3.77 -1.80 -11.76
N TRP A 38 -3.10 -1.68 -12.91
CA TRP A 38 -1.64 -1.71 -13.02
C TRP A 38 -0.97 -0.45 -12.47
N ILE A 39 -1.53 0.74 -12.75
CA ILE A 39 -1.05 2.01 -12.19
C ILE A 39 -1.17 1.99 -10.66
N SER A 40 -2.32 1.55 -10.15
CA SER A 40 -2.58 1.43 -8.70
C SER A 40 -1.56 0.49 -8.05
N LEU A 41 -1.32 -0.67 -8.65
CA LEU A 41 -0.31 -1.62 -8.18
C LEU A 41 1.05 -0.95 -8.06
N GLY A 42 1.51 -0.23 -9.09
CA GLY A 42 2.79 0.49 -9.05
C GLY A 42 2.85 1.53 -7.93
N ILE A 43 1.81 2.33 -7.76
CA ILE A 43 1.70 3.35 -6.70
C ILE A 43 1.80 2.70 -5.32
N PHE A 44 1.04 1.64 -5.05
CA PHE A 44 1.03 1.01 -3.74
C PHE A 44 2.31 0.22 -3.43
N VAL A 45 2.97 -0.37 -4.44
CA VAL A 45 4.31 -0.94 -4.27
C VAL A 45 5.30 0.13 -3.82
N LEU A 46 5.33 1.28 -4.50
CA LEU A 46 6.22 2.39 -4.14
C LEU A 46 5.90 2.89 -2.73
N LEU A 47 4.63 3.08 -2.42
CA LEU A 47 4.19 3.54 -1.11
C LEU A 47 4.58 2.57 0.02
N SER A 48 4.43 1.27 -0.22
CA SER A 48 4.86 0.22 0.71
C SER A 48 6.37 0.26 0.97
N VAL A 49 7.18 0.54 -0.05
CA VAL A 49 8.64 0.70 0.10
C VAL A 49 8.95 1.94 0.95
N VAL A 50 8.32 3.08 0.66
CA VAL A 50 8.50 4.32 1.45
C VAL A 50 8.09 4.10 2.90
N MET A 51 6.93 3.48 3.13
CA MET A 51 6.41 3.13 4.44
C MET A 51 7.40 2.26 5.21
N TYR A 52 7.99 1.23 4.58
CA TYR A 52 8.92 0.34 5.24
C TYR A 52 10.18 1.07 5.74
N TYR A 53 10.78 1.92 4.91
CA TYR A 53 11.98 2.67 5.31
C TYR A 53 11.66 3.73 6.36
N ALA A 54 10.55 4.47 6.21
CA ALA A 54 10.11 5.45 7.19
C ALA A 54 9.78 4.79 8.54
N GLY A 55 9.04 3.69 8.51
CA GLY A 55 8.63 2.93 9.69
C GLY A 55 9.82 2.27 10.39
N ARG A 56 10.77 1.71 9.64
CA ARG A 56 12.00 1.15 10.21
C ARG A 56 12.85 2.23 10.87
N LYS A 57 13.03 3.38 10.22
CA LYS A 57 13.77 4.52 10.81
C LYS A 57 13.09 5.00 12.10
N ALA A 58 11.77 5.14 12.09
CA ALA A 58 11.01 5.60 13.23
C ALA A 58 10.94 4.57 14.38
N ALA A 59 11.01 3.28 14.07
CA ALA A 59 11.15 2.26 15.10
C ALA A 59 12.46 2.47 15.89
N PHE A 60 13.60 2.65 15.24
CA PHE A 60 14.86 2.89 15.95
C PHE A 60 15.05 4.32 16.48
N SER A 61 14.01 5.17 16.48
CA SER A 61 14.08 6.52 17.05
C SER A 61 13.92 6.50 18.56
N ASP A 62 14.67 7.34 19.27
CA ASP A 62 14.52 7.54 20.71
C ASP A 62 13.14 8.11 21.08
N ASN A 63 12.50 8.81 20.13
CA ASN A 63 11.17 9.38 20.33
C ASN A 63 10.07 8.36 20.00
N LYS A 64 9.36 7.91 21.05
CA LYS A 64 8.23 6.97 20.95
C LYS A 64 7.07 7.48 20.08
N HIS A 65 6.96 8.79 19.86
CA HIS A 65 5.92 9.37 19.01
C HIS A 65 6.22 9.24 17.51
N ASP A 66 7.48 9.07 17.11
CA ASP A 66 7.86 9.05 15.70
C ASP A 66 7.23 7.89 14.94
N PHE A 67 7.17 6.71 15.56
CA PHE A 67 6.55 5.54 14.95
C PHE A 67 5.05 5.77 14.69
N THR A 68 4.33 6.31 15.67
CA THR A 68 2.91 6.68 15.54
C THR A 68 2.71 7.74 14.47
N ASN A 69 3.56 8.77 14.44
CA ASN A 69 3.50 9.84 13.44
C ASN A 69 3.72 9.31 12.02
N VAL A 70 4.66 8.39 11.81
CA VAL A 70 4.86 7.74 10.50
C VAL A 70 3.65 6.90 10.12
N SER A 71 3.10 6.12 11.04
CA SER A 71 1.91 5.30 10.76
C SER A 71 0.71 6.17 10.36
N LEU A 72 0.48 7.28 11.08
CA LEU A 72 -0.55 8.26 10.74
C LEU A 72 -0.26 8.93 9.39
N GLY A 73 0.98 9.37 9.16
CA GLY A 73 1.39 10.01 7.91
C GLY A 73 1.20 9.13 6.68
N VAL A 74 1.53 7.84 6.77
CA VAL A 74 1.28 6.87 5.69
C VAL A 74 -0.21 6.70 5.44
N THR A 75 -1.02 6.60 6.50
CA THR A 75 -2.48 6.46 6.39
C THR A 75 -3.11 7.69 5.72
N ILE A 76 -2.73 8.89 6.16
CA ILE A 76 -3.18 10.15 5.57
C ILE A 76 -2.72 10.25 4.11
N GLY A 77 -1.45 9.93 3.83
CA GLY A 77 -0.89 9.93 2.49
C GLY A 77 -1.68 9.05 1.52
N LYS A 78 -2.11 7.86 1.95
CA LYS A 78 -2.99 7.00 1.16
C LYS A 78 -4.34 7.62 0.85
N ILE A 79 -4.97 8.25 1.83
CA ILE A 79 -6.26 8.92 1.64
C ILE A 79 -6.11 10.03 0.61
N PHE A 80 -5.05 10.84 0.72
CA PHE A 80 -4.74 11.87 -0.28
C PHE A 80 -4.51 11.28 -1.68
N ILE A 81 -3.70 10.22 -1.79
CA ILE A 81 -3.46 9.52 -3.06
C ILE A 81 -4.78 9.00 -3.65
N ALA A 82 -5.65 8.40 -2.84
CA ALA A 82 -6.95 7.91 -3.29
C ALA A 82 -7.86 9.02 -3.81
N ILE A 83 -7.92 10.16 -3.10
CA ILE A 83 -8.69 11.33 -3.54
C ILE A 83 -8.13 11.87 -4.86
N LEU A 84 -6.80 12.09 -4.94
CA LEU A 84 -6.15 12.59 -6.14
C LEU A 84 -6.34 11.65 -7.33
N PHE A 85 -6.28 10.34 -7.09
CA PHE A 85 -6.49 9.33 -8.12
C PHE A 85 -7.93 9.37 -8.66
N ILE A 86 -8.93 9.39 -7.77
CA ILE A 86 -10.35 9.43 -8.17
C ILE A 86 -10.68 10.73 -8.90
N LEU A 87 -10.26 11.88 -8.37
CA LEU A 87 -10.53 13.18 -8.99
C LEU A 87 -9.78 13.33 -10.32
N GLY A 88 -8.50 12.96 -10.35
CA GLY A 88 -7.67 13.01 -11.55
C GLY A 88 -8.21 12.13 -12.67
N TYR A 89 -8.62 10.89 -12.34
CA TYR A 89 -9.22 10.00 -13.32
C TYR A 89 -10.56 10.51 -13.84
N ASN A 90 -11.44 10.98 -12.94
CA ASN A 90 -12.76 11.49 -13.32
C ASN A 90 -12.67 12.73 -14.24
N GLN A 91 -11.70 13.62 -13.99
CA GLN A 91 -11.53 14.84 -14.78
C GLN A 91 -10.86 14.59 -16.14
N LEU A 92 -9.90 13.66 -16.21
CA LEU A 92 -9.12 13.39 -17.43
C LEU A 92 -9.82 12.44 -18.40
N MET A 93 -10.48 11.40 -17.87
CA MET A 93 -11.00 10.29 -18.68
C MET A 93 -12.51 10.32 -18.86
N GLN A 94 -13.23 11.15 -18.08
CA GLN A 94 -14.70 11.27 -18.09
C GLN A 94 -15.40 9.92 -18.28
N PRO A 95 -15.11 8.92 -17.41
CA PRO A 95 -15.56 7.57 -17.65
C PRO A 95 -17.09 7.50 -17.59
N ASP A 96 -17.71 6.84 -18.58
CA ASP A 96 -19.16 6.64 -18.61
C ASP A 96 -19.68 5.81 -17.42
N SER A 97 -18.79 5.01 -16.80
CA SER A 97 -19.10 4.22 -15.62
C SER A 97 -18.10 4.42 -14.48
N ARG A 98 -18.57 4.22 -13.25
CA ARG A 98 -17.75 4.32 -12.03
C ARG A 98 -17.03 3.00 -11.68
N PHE A 99 -17.00 2.02 -12.60
CA PHE A 99 -16.41 0.70 -12.33
C PHE A 99 -14.89 0.77 -12.05
N PHE A 100 -14.22 1.85 -12.48
CA PHE A 100 -12.80 2.08 -12.21
C PHE A 100 -12.42 2.11 -10.72
N ILE A 101 -13.38 2.42 -9.85
CA ILE A 101 -13.16 2.49 -8.40
C ILE A 101 -12.86 1.09 -7.84
N ILE A 102 -13.47 0.04 -8.40
CA ILE A 102 -13.35 -1.33 -7.90
C ILE A 102 -11.90 -1.86 -7.98
N PRO A 103 -11.21 -1.87 -9.14
CA PRO A 103 -9.84 -2.33 -9.22
C PRO A 103 -8.89 -1.48 -8.36
N PHE A 104 -9.09 -0.15 -8.32
CA PHE A 104 -8.31 0.72 -7.42
C PHE A 104 -8.50 0.34 -5.95
N PHE A 105 -9.74 0.16 -5.51
CA PHE A 105 -10.07 -0.14 -4.11
C PHE A 105 -9.58 -1.53 -3.69
N LEU A 106 -9.60 -2.51 -4.59
CA LEU A 106 -9.03 -3.84 -4.33
C LEU A 106 -7.52 -3.77 -4.10
N MET A 107 -6.78 -3.01 -4.93
CA MET A 107 -5.35 -2.77 -4.70
C MET A 107 -5.14 -2.05 -3.36
N TYR A 108 -5.90 -0.99 -3.10
CA TYR A 108 -5.85 -0.27 -1.83
C TYR A 108 -6.01 -1.21 -0.63
N LEU A 109 -6.99 -2.12 -0.68
CA LEU A 109 -7.28 -3.03 0.42
C LEU A 109 -6.15 -4.05 0.63
N ILE A 110 -5.70 -4.70 -0.44
CA ILE A 110 -4.61 -5.69 -0.40
C ILE A 110 -3.35 -5.08 0.22
N TYR A 111 -2.94 -3.90 -0.27
CA TYR A 111 -1.76 -3.22 0.25
C TYR A 111 -1.99 -2.61 1.63
N THR A 112 -3.22 -2.21 1.98
CA THR A 112 -3.50 -1.73 3.35
C THR A 112 -3.35 -2.84 4.38
N ILE A 113 -3.86 -4.04 4.09
CA ILE A 113 -3.68 -5.21 4.96
C ILE A 113 -2.19 -5.54 5.12
N PHE A 114 -1.47 -5.61 3.99
CA PHE A 114 -0.04 -5.88 4.00
C PHE A 114 0.75 -4.83 4.80
N GLU A 115 0.53 -3.55 4.52
CA GLU A 115 1.25 -2.48 5.18
C GLU A 115 0.96 -2.40 6.68
N THR A 116 -0.28 -2.65 7.08
CA THR A 116 -0.67 -2.73 8.50
C THR A 116 0.07 -3.89 9.18
N TYR A 117 0.15 -5.04 8.54
CA TYR A 117 0.92 -6.18 9.03
C TYR A 117 2.42 -5.84 9.22
N ILE A 118 3.02 -5.17 8.23
CA ILE A 118 4.43 -4.75 8.31
C ILE A 118 4.66 -3.74 9.43
N MET A 119 3.79 -2.72 9.55
CA MET A 119 3.87 -1.74 10.61
C MET A 119 3.75 -2.39 11.99
N MET A 120 2.77 -3.27 12.21
CA MET A 120 2.66 -3.99 13.48
C MET A 120 3.93 -4.77 13.81
N LYS A 121 4.57 -5.40 12.81
CA LYS A 121 5.82 -6.14 13.00
C LYS A 121 7.02 -5.24 13.27
N LEU A 122 7.08 -4.05 12.66
CA LEU A 122 8.13 -3.06 12.92
C LEU A 122 7.97 -2.41 14.30
N GLY A 123 6.75 -2.07 14.71
CA GLY A 123 6.48 -1.45 16.02
C GLY A 123 6.84 -2.35 17.21
N ARG A 124 6.81 -3.67 17.04
CA ARG A 124 7.24 -4.64 18.06
C ARG A 124 8.76 -4.68 18.30
N LEU A 125 9.57 -4.09 17.41
CA LEU A 125 11.03 -4.02 17.61
C LEU A 125 11.42 -3.09 18.79
N ASN A 126 10.49 -2.26 19.26
CA ASN A 126 10.71 -1.30 20.35
C ASN A 126 10.17 -1.75 21.71
N THR A 127 9.68 -2.98 21.82
CA THR A 127 9.25 -3.50 23.13
C THR A 127 10.51 -3.79 23.99
N PRO A 128 10.60 -3.34 25.26
CA PRO A 128 11.82 -3.43 26.09
C PRO A 128 12.37 -4.83 26.40
N THR A 129 11.83 -5.88 25.79
CA THR A 129 12.17 -7.27 26.08
C THR A 129 13.48 -7.72 25.40
N ASP A 130 13.92 -7.05 24.33
CA ASP A 130 15.15 -7.40 23.58
C ASP A 130 16.43 -6.67 24.04
N GLN A 131 16.40 -5.89 25.13
CA GLN A 131 17.60 -5.25 25.71
C GLN A 131 18.28 -6.10 26.81
N LYS A 132 17.94 -7.39 26.90
CA LYS A 132 18.53 -8.31 27.89
C LYS A 132 18.95 -9.63 27.25
N GLU A 133 19.92 -9.60 26.34
CA GLU A 133 20.84 -10.72 26.13
C GLU A 133 22.24 -10.20 25.80
#